data_AF-A0A6G7VE23-F1
#
_entry.id   AF-A0A6G7VE23-F1
#
_cell.length_a   1.000
_cell.length_b   1.000
_cell.length_c   1.000
_cell.angle_alpha   90.00
_cell.angle_beta   90.00
_cell.angle_gamma   90.00
#
_symmetry.space_group_name_H-M   'P 1'
#
loop_
_entity.id
_entity.type
_entity.pdbx_description
1 polymer ?
#
loop_
_entity_poly.entity_id
_entity_poly.type
_entity_poly.pdbx_seq_one_letter_code
_entity_poly.pdbx_strand_id
1 'polypeptide(L)' 'MLGESHDLLHEFPDLQDRISALRTSNPEFAQLMDEYDSIDARVRTIEELGTPVADETIEEMKKQRLHLKDRLYAMLRA' A
#
# COMPACT_ATOMS: atom_id res chain seq x y z
N MET A 1 -6.67 -4.69 -15.93
CA MET A 1 -6.04 -3.52 -15.31
C MET A 1 -6.32 -3.65 -13.82
N LEU A 2 -5.37 -4.19 -13.06
CA LEU A 2 -5.50 -4.39 -11.62
C LEU A 2 -4.60 -3.33 -10.97
N GLY A 3 -5.14 -2.15 -10.72
CA GLY A 3 -4.35 -1.03 -10.21
C GLY A 3 -5.18 0.18 -9.79
N GLU A 4 -6.46 -0.01 -9.47
CA GLU A 4 -7.36 1.07 -9.06
C GLU A 4 -7.76 0.93 -7.60
N SER A 5 -6.82 0.48 -6.77
CA SER A 5 -6.94 0.57 -5.31
C SER A 5 -5.78 1.39 -4.76
N HIS A 6 -5.67 2.62 -5.26
CA HIS A 6 -4.89 3.65 -4.59
C HIS A 6 -5.63 4.09 -3.31
N ASP A 7 -5.71 3.18 -2.35
CA ASP A 7 -6.32 3.38 -1.03
C ASP A 7 -5.79 4.67 -0.39
N LEU A 8 -4.52 5.01 -0.65
CA LEU A 8 -3.88 6.25 -0.21
C LEU A 8 -4.35 7.51 -0.95
N LEU A 9 -4.56 7.46 -2.28
CA LEU A 9 -5.13 8.59 -3.03
C LEU A 9 -6.62 8.78 -2.68
N HIS A 10 -7.31 7.68 -2.34
CA HIS A 10 -8.71 7.68 -1.97
C HIS A 10 -8.93 8.11 -0.50
N GLU A 11 -8.03 7.73 0.41
CA GLU A 11 -8.00 8.21 1.81
C GLU A 11 -7.56 9.68 1.90
N PHE A 12 -6.67 10.13 1.02
CA PHE A 12 -6.13 11.49 1.03
C PHE A 12 -6.28 12.19 -0.34
N PRO A 13 -7.51 12.47 -0.79
CA PRO A 13 -7.74 13.15 -2.07
C PRO A 13 -7.09 14.54 -2.11
N ASP A 14 -7.03 15.21 -0.96
CA ASP A 14 -6.39 16.54 -0.81
C ASP A 14 -4.86 16.48 -1.01
N LEU A 15 -4.25 15.31 -0.79
CA LEU A 15 -2.81 15.09 -0.94
C LEU A 15 -2.45 14.43 -2.28
N GLN A 16 -3.41 14.19 -3.17
CA GLN A 16 -3.19 13.52 -4.46
C GLN A 16 -2.05 14.15 -5.26
N ASP A 17 -2.04 15.47 -5.40
CA ASP A 17 -1.02 16.19 -6.15
C ASP A 17 0.38 15.97 -5.54
N ARG A 18 0.45 16.02 -4.21
CA ARG A 18 1.69 15.84 -3.45
C ARG A 18 2.18 14.39 -3.48
N ILE A 19 1.27 13.42 -3.40
CA ILE A 19 1.55 11.99 -3.59
C ILE A 19 2.14 11.76 -4.98
N SER A 20 1.52 12.34 -6.02
CA SER A 20 1.99 12.17 -7.40
C SER A 20 3.35 12.84 -7.62
N ALA A 21 3.56 14.04 -7.07
CA ALA A 21 4.86 14.73 -7.11
C ALA A 21 5.95 13.96 -6.36
N LEU A 22 5.66 13.44 -5.15
CA LEU A 22 6.57 12.61 -4.38
C LEU A 22 6.84 11.29 -5.07
N ARG A 23 5.86 10.66 -5.71
CA ARG A 23 6.07 9.42 -6.46
C ARG A 23 7.06 9.61 -7.63
N THR A 24 7.01 10.76 -8.30
CA THR A 24 7.96 11.08 -9.38
C THR A 24 9.31 11.55 -8.85
N SER A 25 9.31 12.34 -7.78
CA SER A 25 10.53 12.97 -7.27
C SER A 25 11.28 12.14 -6.23
N ASN A 26 10.63 11.18 -5.57
CA ASN A 26 11.18 10.30 -4.55
C ASN A 26 11.00 8.82 -4.94
N PRO A 27 12.08 8.13 -5.36
CA PRO A 27 12.02 6.72 -5.74
C PRO A 27 11.69 5.81 -4.54
N GLU A 28 12.00 6.21 -3.31
CA GLU A 28 11.58 5.47 -2.12
C GLU A 28 10.06 5.49 -1.95
N PHE A 29 9.42 6.64 -2.16
CA PHE A 29 7.97 6.76 -2.06
C PHE A 29 7.26 5.90 -3.13
N ALA A 30 7.80 5.90 -4.35
CA ALA A 30 7.29 5.05 -5.42
C ALA A 30 7.38 3.56 -5.09
N GLN A 31 8.51 3.10 -4.54
CA GLN A 31 8.70 1.71 -4.12
C GLN A 31 7.74 1.33 -2.97
N LEU A 32 7.59 2.20 -1.97
CA LEU A 32 6.68 1.95 -0.84
C LEU A 32 5.21 1.81 -1.30
N MET A 33 4.78 2.62 -2.27
CA MET A 33 3.45 2.48 -2.83
C MET A 33 3.27 1.17 -3.59
N ASP A 34 4.27 0.77 -4.39
CA ASP A 34 4.22 -0.48 -5.16
C ASP A 34 4.18 -1.71 -4.25
N GLU A 35 4.94 -1.66 -3.14
CA GLU A 35 4.97 -2.71 -2.13
C GLU A 35 3.64 -2.78 -1.37
N TYR A 36 3.02 -1.63 -1.07
CA TYR A 36 1.69 -1.58 -0.45
C TYR A 36 0.63 -2.22 -1.36
N ASP A 37 0.60 -1.84 -2.63
CA ASP A 37 -0.34 -2.39 -3.62
C ASP A 37 -0.13 -3.89 -3.80
N SER A 38 1.12 -4.33 -3.88
CA SER A 38 1.48 -5.75 -3.96
C SER A 38 0.98 -6.55 -2.75
N ILE A 39 1.13 -6.03 -1.52
CA ILE A 39 0.63 -6.70 -0.32
C ILE A 39 -0.90 -6.75 -0.32
N ASP A 40 -1.58 -5.66 -0.67
CA ASP A 40 -3.04 -5.62 -0.73
C ASP A 40 -3.59 -6.60 -1.78
N ALA A 41 -3.01 -6.60 -2.98
CA ALA A 41 -3.35 -7.54 -4.05
C ALA A 41 -3.12 -8.99 -3.60
N ARG A 42 -2.05 -9.25 -2.85
CA ARG A 42 -1.73 -10.58 -2.33
C ARG A 42 -2.71 -11.01 -1.25
N VAL A 43 -3.11 -10.11 -0.35
CA VAL A 43 -4.18 -10.37 0.65
C VAL A 43 -5.48 -10.71 -0.07
N ARG A 44 -5.92 -9.91 -1.04
CA ARG A 44 -7.14 -10.20 -1.83
C ARG A 44 -7.06 -11.53 -2.55
N THR A 45 -5.92 -11.81 -3.18
CA THR A 45 -5.67 -13.07 -3.90
C THR A 45 -5.80 -14.26 -2.94
N ILE A 46 -5.26 -14.13 -1.73
CA ILE A 46 -5.34 -15.14 -0.68
C ILE A 46 -6.78 -15.35 -0.22
N GLU A 47 -7.54 -14.27 0.01
CA GLU A 47 -8.95 -14.35 0.40
C GLU A 47 -9.81 -14.95 -0.72
N GLU A 48 -9.53 -14.63 -1.98
CA GLU A 48 -10.28 -15.10 -3.15
C GLU A 48 -9.96 -16.56 -3.50
N LEU A 49 -8.70 -16.99 -3.35
CA LEU A 49 -8.30 -18.39 -3.55
C LEU A 49 -8.84 -19.32 -2.45
N GLY A 50 -9.39 -18.79 -1.36
CA GLY A 50 -9.89 -19.57 -0.23
C GLY A 50 -8.82 -20.46 0.40
N THR A 51 -7.55 -20.17 0.12
CA THR A 51 -6.40 -20.93 0.63
C THR A 51 -6.36 -20.78 2.15
N PRO A 52 -6.14 -21.87 2.91
CA PRO A 52 -5.83 -21.77 4.34
C PRO A 52 -4.41 -21.24 4.48
N VAL A 53 -4.24 -19.96 4.16
CA VAL A 53 -3.01 -19.26 4.44
C VAL A 53 -2.90 -19.18 5.95
N ALA A 54 -1.74 -19.60 6.48
CA ALA A 54 -1.51 -19.58 7.91
C ALA A 54 -1.83 -18.18 8.46
N ASP A 55 -2.58 -18.12 9.57
CA ASP A 55 -2.92 -16.87 10.25
C ASP A 55 -1.69 -15.96 10.43
N GLU A 56 -0.51 -16.55 10.65
CA GLU A 56 0.78 -15.85 10.73
C GLU A 56 1.11 -15.03 9.46
N THR A 57 0.89 -15.58 8.26
CA THR A 57 1.17 -14.85 7.01
C THR A 57 0.18 -13.69 6.81
N ILE A 58 -1.09 -13.88 7.15
CA ILE A 58 -2.09 -12.79 7.12
C ILE A 58 -1.72 -11.71 8.15
N GLU A 59 -1.31 -12.11 9.36
CA GLU A 59 -0.85 -11.19 10.40
C GLU A 59 0.40 -10.41 9.97
N GLU A 60 1.38 -11.06 9.36
CA GLU A 60 2.56 -10.41 8.81
C GLU A 60 2.19 -9.41 7.71
N MET A 61 1.31 -9.79 6.78
CA MET A 61 0.82 -8.89 5.73
C MET A 61 0.09 -7.68 6.31
N LYS A 62 -0.74 -7.87 7.34
CA LYS A 62 -1.40 -6.76 8.06
C LYS A 62 -0.39 -5.84 8.74
N LYS A 63 0.63 -6.39 9.40
CA LYS A 63 1.72 -5.61 10.02
C LYS A 63 2.50 -4.82 8.98
N GLN A 64 2.85 -5.45 7.85
CA GLN A 64 3.55 -4.78 6.75
C GLN A 64 2.70 -3.68 6.13
N ARG A 65 1.40 -3.92 5.86
CA ARG A 65 0.46 -2.91 5.36
C ARG A 65 0.44 -1.68 6.27
N LEU A 66 0.36 -1.89 7.59
CA LEU A 66 0.40 -0.81 8.57
C LEU A 66 1.74 -0.05 8.55
N HIS A 67 2.86 -0.76 8.49
CA HIS A 67 4.19 -0.16 8.44
C HIS A 67 4.42 0.68 7.18
N LEU A 68 3.99 0.17 6.02
CA LEU A 68 4.08 0.88 4.75
C LEU A 68 3.23 2.14 4.76
N LYS A 69 2.00 2.04 5.26
CA LYS A 69 1.10 3.19 5.46
C LYS A 69 1.73 4.24 6.37
N ASP A 70 2.31 3.84 7.50
CA ASP A 70 2.97 4.76 8.43
C ASP A 70 4.15 5.50 7.77
N ARG A 71 4.98 4.76 7.01
CA ARG A 71 6.08 5.36 6.22
C ARG A 71 5.59 6.34 5.16
N LEU A 72 4.57 5.95 4.38
CA LEU A 72 3.99 6.81 3.34
C LEU A 72 3.42 8.09 3.98
N TYR A 73 2.75 7.95 5.12
CA TYR A 73 2.19 9.09 5.86
C TYR A 73 3.28 9.99 6.45
N ALA A 74 4.37 9.42 6.98
CA ALA A 74 5.52 10.18 7.46
C ALA A 74 6.19 10.98 6.33
N MET A 75 6.34 10.39 5.14
CA MET A 75 6.87 11.09 3.96
C MET A 75 5.93 12.19 3.45
N LEU A 76 4.62 12.01 3.59
CA LEU A 76 3.63 13.03 3.19
C LEU A 76 3.56 14.22 4.14
N ARG A 77 3.86 14.00 5.42
CA ARG A 77 3.87 15.05 6.45
C ARG A 77 5.24 15.72 6.67
N ALA A 78 6.30 15.20 6.05
CA ALA A 78 7.62 15.82 6.00
C ALA A 78 7.61 17.07 5.11
#